data_AF-A0A957E445-F1
#
_entry.id   AF-A0A957E445-F1
#
_cell.length_a   1.000
_cell.length_b   1.000
_cell.length_c   1.000
_cell.angle_alpha   90.00
_cell.angle_beta   90.00
_cell.angle_gamma   90.00
#
_symmetry.space_group_name_H-M   'P 1'
#
loop_
_entity.id
_entity.type
_entity.pdbx_description
1 polymer ?
#
loop_
_entity_poly.entity_id
_entity_poly.type
_entity_poly.pdbx_seq_one_letter_code
_entity_poly.pdbx_strand_id
1 'polypeptide(L)'
;MPKLDLSFLGGFQVLLDQRPLTRFRSAKNQGLLVYLACNSDKPISRETLAALFWPEASEKDARHNLRQALYRVRRLLNSSDEAFLLINRQTVQFNATADYLLDVEQFTTAVDANNLAEAVEYYAGDLLPGFSCSSEPFEVWLRGQREYLHQLALEAMLQAAEDGLQAGDYNAVVVMAQRQLVLEPWREPAHRQLMQAHALMGDHSSALAQFERCRRERGGFLLYLSLRSLRPPRFYKFYQLTS
;
A
#
# COMPACT_ATOMS: atom_id res chain seq x y z
N MET A 1 -5.95 27.42 2.90
CA MET A 1 -5.85 26.69 1.61
C MET A 1 -6.69 25.43 1.75
N PRO A 2 -7.28 24.87 0.69
CA PRO A 2 -8.00 23.61 0.82
C PRO A 2 -7.05 22.51 1.27
N LYS A 3 -7.49 21.65 2.19
CA LYS A 3 -6.72 20.50 2.66
C LYS A 3 -7.26 19.20 2.08
N LEU A 4 -6.38 18.36 1.54
CA LEU A 4 -6.74 17.07 0.95
C LEU A 4 -6.22 15.91 1.80
N ASP A 5 -7.10 15.11 2.38
CA ASP A 5 -6.71 13.88 3.10
C ASP A 5 -6.98 12.67 2.20
N LEU A 6 -5.95 11.86 1.96
CA LEU A 6 -5.95 10.67 1.13
C LEU A 6 -5.64 9.45 2.00
N SER A 7 -6.58 8.52 2.07
CA SER A 7 -6.38 7.26 2.79
C SER A 7 -6.62 6.08 1.85
N PHE A 8 -5.52 5.41 1.49
CA PHE A 8 -5.49 4.31 0.54
C PHE A 8 -5.05 2.97 1.16
N LEU A 9 -4.47 2.95 2.37
CA LEU A 9 -4.14 1.74 3.11
C LEU A 9 -5.40 1.23 3.82
N GLY A 10 -5.90 0.06 3.44
CA GLY A 10 -7.13 -0.52 4.00
C GLY A 10 -8.44 0.00 3.40
N GLY A 11 -8.41 0.95 2.45
CA GLY A 11 -9.63 1.45 1.80
C GLY A 11 -9.36 2.44 0.67
N PHE A 12 -10.43 3.04 0.12
CA PHE A 12 -10.32 4.23 -0.74
C PHE A 12 -11.11 5.35 -0.08
N GLN A 13 -10.42 6.33 0.49
CA GLN A 13 -11.03 7.54 1.02
C GLN A 13 -10.27 8.78 0.54
N VAL A 14 -11.03 9.79 0.15
CA VAL A 14 -10.52 11.10 -0.26
C VAL A 14 -11.42 12.14 0.39
N LEU A 15 -10.85 12.98 1.25
CA LEU A 15 -11.55 14.08 1.90
C LEU A 15 -10.96 15.41 1.42
N LEU A 16 -11.82 16.34 1.03
CA LEU A 16 -11.43 17.72 0.74
C LEU A 16 -12.07 18.62 1.79
N ASP A 17 -11.25 19.29 2.59
CA ASP A 17 -11.71 20.07 3.75
C ASP A 17 -12.65 19.22 4.63
N GLN A 18 -12.23 17.99 4.94
CA GLN A 18 -12.97 16.98 5.70
C GLN A 18 -14.27 16.47 5.03
N ARG A 19 -14.57 16.90 3.79
CA ARG A 19 -15.76 16.44 3.06
C ARG A 19 -15.42 15.30 2.12
N PRO A 20 -16.12 14.16 2.20
CA PRO A 20 -15.80 13.01 1.36
C PRO A 20 -16.11 13.27 -0.11
N LEU A 21 -15.11 13.02 -0.96
CA LEU A 21 -15.24 13.05 -2.40
C LEU A 21 -15.68 11.66 -2.91
N THR A 22 -16.98 11.43 -3.01
CA THR A 22 -17.53 10.13 -3.44
C THR A 22 -17.90 10.05 -4.92
N ARG A 23 -17.91 11.19 -5.63
CA ARG A 23 -18.47 11.31 -6.98
C ARG A 23 -17.49 10.95 -8.11
N PHE A 24 -16.58 10.02 -7.87
CA PHE A 24 -15.70 9.50 -8.92
C PHE A 24 -16.53 8.77 -9.98
N ARG A 25 -16.48 9.24 -11.22
CA ARG A 25 -17.28 8.69 -12.33
C ARG A 25 -16.82 7.32 -12.83
N SER A 26 -15.60 6.89 -12.48
CA SER A 26 -15.03 5.61 -12.90
C SER A 26 -13.86 5.21 -12.00
N ALA A 27 -13.58 3.90 -11.93
CA ALA A 27 -12.37 3.38 -11.29
C ALA A 27 -11.10 3.98 -11.89
N LYS A 28 -11.06 4.26 -13.20
CA LYS A 28 -9.93 4.95 -13.84
C LYS A 28 -9.66 6.34 -13.27
N ASN A 29 -10.69 7.09 -12.86
CA ASN A 29 -10.48 8.39 -12.22
C ASN A 29 -9.90 8.25 -10.81
N GLN A 30 -10.32 7.22 -10.06
CA GLN A 30 -9.76 6.91 -8.74
C GLN A 30 -8.31 6.45 -8.87
N GLY A 31 -8.07 5.48 -9.76
CA GLY A 31 -6.73 4.95 -10.05
C GLY A 31 -5.77 6.04 -10.54
N LEU A 32 -6.23 6.98 -11.37
CA LEU A 32 -5.39 8.11 -11.81
C LEU A 32 -4.96 8.99 -10.63
N LEU A 33 -5.87 9.33 -9.71
CA LEU A 33 -5.53 10.10 -8.52
C LEU A 33 -4.54 9.34 -7.63
N VAL A 34 -4.80 8.07 -7.36
CA VAL A 34 -3.93 7.20 -6.55
C VAL A 34 -2.54 7.11 -7.17
N TYR A 35 -2.46 6.82 -8.48
CA TYR A 35 -1.19 6.70 -9.18
C TYR A 35 -0.37 7.98 -9.10
N LEU A 36 -1.00 9.14 -9.31
CA LEU A 36 -0.32 10.43 -9.22
C LEU A 36 0.13 10.74 -7.79
N ALA A 37 -0.71 10.48 -6.78
CA ALA A 37 -0.39 10.75 -5.38
C ALA A 37 0.76 9.86 -4.88
N CYS A 38 0.76 8.57 -5.21
CA CYS A 38 1.84 7.64 -4.87
C CYS A 38 3.15 7.85 -5.66
N ASN A 39 3.15 8.71 -6.69
CA ASN A 39 4.32 9.06 -7.50
C ASN A 39 4.47 10.58 -7.56
N SER A 40 4.30 11.27 -6.43
CA SER A 40 4.33 12.73 -6.31
C SER A 40 5.73 13.32 -6.52
N ASP A 41 6.78 12.50 -6.40
CA ASP A 41 8.19 12.85 -6.52
C ASP A 41 8.60 13.40 -7.89
N LYS A 42 7.87 13.02 -8.95
CA LYS A 42 8.25 13.38 -10.32
C LYS A 42 7.06 13.63 -11.26
N PRO A 43 7.23 14.50 -12.26
CA PRO A 43 6.24 14.68 -13.31
C PRO A 43 6.18 13.44 -14.22
N ILE A 44 4.96 12.97 -14.50
CA ILE A 44 4.71 11.82 -15.36
C ILE A 44 4.21 12.30 -16.72
N SER A 45 4.74 11.74 -17.80
CA SER A 45 4.30 12.13 -19.15
C SER A 45 2.83 11.75 -19.38
N ARG A 46 2.12 12.60 -20.13
CA ARG A 46 0.73 12.32 -20.53
C ARG A 46 0.63 11.10 -21.42
N GLU A 47 1.67 10.78 -22.17
CA GLU A 47 1.73 9.59 -23.01
C GLU A 47 1.80 8.32 -22.16
N THR A 48 2.68 8.32 -21.14
CA THR A 48 2.78 7.24 -20.15
C THR A 48 1.46 7.03 -19.42
N LEU A 49 0.81 8.09 -18.94
CA LEU A 49 -0.49 7.98 -18.26
C LEU A 49 -1.59 7.46 -19.21
N ALA A 50 -1.58 7.89 -20.47
CA ALA A 50 -2.55 7.42 -21.46
C ALA A 50 -2.38 5.91 -21.72
N ALA A 51 -1.15 5.44 -21.92
CA ALA A 51 -0.85 4.02 -22.11
C ALA A 51 -1.13 3.19 -20.85
N LEU A 52 -0.87 3.74 -19.65
CA LEU A 52 -1.10 3.06 -18.37
C LEU A 52 -2.58 2.78 -18.10
N PHE A 53 -3.47 3.71 -18.47
CA PHE A 53 -4.90 3.62 -18.15
C PHE A 53 -5.80 3.21 -19.33
N TRP A 54 -5.34 3.37 -20.58
CA TRP A 54 -6.08 2.99 -21.79
C TRP A 54 -5.17 2.26 -22.79
N PRO A 55 -4.58 1.11 -22.41
CA PRO A 55 -3.63 0.38 -23.27
C PRO A 55 -4.24 -0.09 -24.59
N GLU A 56 -5.54 -0.42 -24.60
CA GLU A 56 -6.24 -0.94 -25.77
C GLU A 56 -6.78 0.16 -26.71
N ALA A 57 -6.67 1.43 -26.32
CA ALA A 57 -7.17 2.53 -27.13
C ALA A 57 -6.11 2.98 -28.13
N SER A 58 -6.56 3.52 -29.27
CA SER A 58 -5.66 4.24 -30.17
C SER A 58 -4.98 5.39 -29.42
N GLU A 59 -3.77 5.79 -29.82
CA GLU A 59 -3.03 6.84 -29.13
C GLU A 59 -3.83 8.16 -29.03
N LYS A 60 -4.58 8.50 -30.08
CA LYS A 60 -5.46 9.67 -30.12
C LYS A 60 -6.59 9.57 -29.10
N ASP A 61 -7.21 8.41 -28.98
CA ASP A 61 -8.33 8.17 -28.06
C ASP A 61 -7.84 8.06 -26.61
N ALA A 62 -6.70 7.41 -26.37
CA ALA A 62 -6.06 7.35 -25.07
C ALA A 62 -5.72 8.75 -24.55
N ARG A 63 -5.10 9.60 -25.40
CA ARG A 63 -4.82 11.01 -25.07
C ARG A 63 -6.11 11.82 -24.84
N HIS A 64 -7.19 11.54 -25.58
CA HIS A 64 -8.50 12.17 -25.37
C HIS A 64 -9.12 11.76 -24.03
N ASN A 65 -9.13 10.46 -23.72
CA ASN A 65 -9.65 9.92 -22.48
C ASN A 65 -8.88 10.44 -21.26
N LEU A 66 -7.56 10.53 -21.35
CA LEU A 66 -6.73 11.14 -20.30
C LEU A 66 -7.12 12.60 -20.05
N ARG A 67 -7.33 13.41 -21.11
CA ARG A 67 -7.78 14.80 -20.95
C ARG A 67 -9.11 14.87 -20.19
N GLN A 68 -10.07 14.02 -20.54
CA GLN A 68 -11.36 13.97 -19.86
C GLN A 68 -11.24 13.53 -18.40
N ALA A 69 -10.41 12.50 -18.11
CA ALA A 69 -10.18 12.00 -16.76
C ALA A 69 -9.54 13.08 -15.88
N LEU A 70 -8.48 13.74 -16.35
CA LEU A 70 -7.82 14.84 -15.64
C LEU A 70 -8.78 16.00 -15.36
N TYR A 71 -9.60 16.39 -16.33
CA TYR A 71 -10.63 17.41 -16.12
C TYR A 71 -11.61 17.02 -15.02
N ARG A 72 -12.05 15.75 -14.98
CA ARG A 72 -12.98 15.25 -13.97
C ARG A 72 -12.34 15.20 -12.58
N VAL A 73 -11.10 14.71 -12.47
CA VAL A 73 -10.38 14.67 -11.18
C VAL A 73 -10.14 16.09 -10.66
N ARG A 74 -9.64 17.00 -11.50
CA ARG A 74 -9.43 18.41 -11.12
C ARG A 74 -10.70 19.08 -10.61
N ARG A 75 -11.83 18.84 -11.29
CA ARG A 75 -13.14 19.32 -10.86
C ARG A 75 -13.60 18.74 -9.54
N LEU A 76 -13.31 17.48 -9.24
CA LEU A 76 -13.67 16.86 -7.95
C LEU A 76 -12.88 17.49 -6.80
N LEU A 77 -11.62 17.82 -7.03
CA LEU A 77 -10.74 18.46 -6.05
C LEU A 77 -11.06 19.96 -5.83
N ASN A 78 -12.14 20.49 -6.44
CA ASN A 78 -12.56 21.91 -6.41
C ASN A 78 -11.41 22.91 -6.56
N SER A 79 -10.37 22.55 -7.32
CA SER A 79 -9.15 23.34 -7.42
C SER A 79 -9.27 24.34 -8.57
N SER A 80 -9.24 25.63 -8.24
CA SER A 80 -8.95 26.70 -9.18
C SER A 80 -7.43 26.73 -9.39
N ASP A 81 -6.99 26.12 -10.49
CA ASP A 81 -5.64 25.98 -10.99
C ASP A 81 -4.55 25.45 -10.03
N GLU A 82 -4.02 24.27 -10.39
CA GLU A 82 -2.79 23.65 -9.88
C GLU A 82 -2.67 23.35 -8.39
N ALA A 83 -3.71 23.63 -7.58
CA ALA A 83 -3.65 23.42 -6.13
C ALA A 83 -3.14 22.02 -5.73
N PHE A 84 -3.68 20.95 -6.32
CA PHE A 84 -3.28 19.56 -6.03
C PHE A 84 -2.66 18.82 -7.21
N LEU A 85 -2.80 19.34 -8.44
CA LEU A 85 -2.31 18.70 -9.66
C LEU A 85 -1.63 19.74 -10.55
N LEU A 86 -0.32 19.60 -10.74
CA LEU A 86 0.45 20.40 -11.69
C LEU A 86 0.26 19.79 -13.09
N ILE A 87 -0.44 20.49 -13.98
CA ILE A 87 -0.82 19.95 -15.30
C ILE A 87 -0.33 20.89 -16.39
N ASN A 88 0.61 20.41 -17.20
CA ASN A 88 1.03 21.11 -18.42
C ASN A 88 0.71 20.27 -19.68
N ARG A 89 1.21 20.71 -20.83
CA ARG A 89 0.95 20.09 -22.13
C ARG A 89 1.63 18.73 -22.29
N GLN A 90 2.69 18.44 -21.54
CA GLN A 90 3.54 17.26 -21.67
C GLN A 90 3.41 16.32 -20.47
N THR A 91 3.25 16.86 -19.27
CA THR A 91 3.29 16.11 -18.01
C THR A 91 2.14 16.45 -17.08
N VAL A 92 1.92 15.55 -16.12
CA VAL A 92 1.03 15.70 -14.97
C VAL A 92 1.81 15.25 -13.74
N GLN A 93 1.67 16.00 -12.65
CA GLN A 93 2.25 15.66 -11.36
C GLN A 93 1.24 15.94 -10.25
N PHE A 94 1.29 15.15 -9.18
CA PHE A 94 0.64 15.52 -7.93
C PHE A 94 1.46 16.64 -7.26
N ASN A 95 0.79 17.70 -6.80
CA ASN A 95 1.49 18.84 -6.21
C ASN A 95 1.94 18.51 -4.77
N ALA A 96 3.18 18.07 -4.61
CA ALA A 96 3.77 17.76 -3.30
C ALA A 96 3.91 18.99 -2.37
N THR A 97 3.73 20.22 -2.89
CA THR A 97 3.74 21.45 -2.08
C THR A 97 2.35 21.88 -1.60
N ALA A 98 1.30 21.13 -1.99
CA ALA A 98 -0.06 21.38 -1.54
C ALA A 98 -0.24 21.03 -0.06
N ASP A 99 -1.32 21.52 0.55
CA ASP A 99 -1.74 21.09 1.88
C ASP A 99 -2.51 19.76 1.76
N TYR A 100 -1.79 18.64 1.88
CA TYR A 100 -2.38 17.30 1.81
C TYR A 100 -1.77 16.36 2.83
N LEU A 101 -2.51 15.29 3.13
CA LEU A 101 -2.02 14.11 3.85
C LEU A 101 -2.27 12.88 2.98
N LEU A 102 -1.29 11.98 2.95
CA LEU A 102 -1.37 10.69 2.26
C LEU A 102 -0.84 9.60 3.20
N ASP A 103 -1.72 8.68 3.60
CA ASP A 103 -1.36 7.61 4.54
C ASP A 103 -0.22 6.71 4.03
N VAL A 104 -0.13 6.45 2.72
CA VAL A 104 0.98 5.72 2.11
C VAL A 104 2.31 6.45 2.32
N GLU A 105 2.34 7.77 2.11
CA GLU A 105 3.54 8.57 2.28
C GLU A 105 3.93 8.72 3.76
N GLN A 106 2.94 8.90 4.64
CA GLN A 106 3.16 8.93 6.09
C GLN A 106 3.74 7.60 6.59
N PHE A 107 3.19 6.48 6.10
CA PHE A 107 3.70 5.15 6.39
C PHE A 107 5.15 4.99 5.95
N THR A 108 5.46 5.20 4.66
CA THR A 108 6.82 4.98 4.14
C THR A 108 7.84 5.92 4.77
N THR A 109 7.48 7.19 4.98
CA THR A 109 8.37 8.18 5.62
C THR A 109 8.68 7.81 7.06
N ALA A 110 7.69 7.33 7.82
CA ALA A 110 7.90 6.88 9.19
C ALA A 110 8.77 5.61 9.25
N VAL A 111 8.64 4.69 8.29
CA VAL A 111 9.55 3.55 8.17
C VAL A 111 10.97 3.99 7.86
N ASP A 112 11.16 4.88 6.88
CA ASP A 112 12.49 5.41 6.50
C ASP A 112 13.17 6.17 7.65
N ALA A 113 12.40 6.84 8.49
CA ALA A 113 12.87 7.52 9.71
C ALA A 113 13.12 6.56 10.89
N ASN A 114 12.88 5.26 10.72
CA ASN A 114 12.92 4.23 11.78
C ASN A 114 11.96 4.50 12.95
N ASN A 115 10.86 5.24 12.71
CA ASN A 115 9.78 5.48 13.66
C ASN A 115 8.71 4.39 13.52
N LEU A 116 9.10 3.14 13.74
CA LEU A 116 8.29 1.97 13.33
C LEU A 116 6.95 1.87 14.06
N ALA A 117 6.88 2.23 15.34
CA ALA A 117 5.65 2.24 16.10
C ALA A 117 4.63 3.26 15.57
N GLU A 118 5.08 4.39 15.01
CA GLU A 118 4.21 5.34 14.33
C GLU A 118 3.82 4.84 12.94
N ALA A 119 4.80 4.31 12.19
CA ALA A 119 4.59 3.81 10.84
C ALA A 119 3.44 2.81 10.77
N VAL A 120 3.44 1.81 11.66
CA VAL A 120 2.42 0.76 11.67
C VAL A 120 1.01 1.31 11.91
N GLU A 121 0.83 2.46 12.56
CA GLU A 121 -0.50 3.04 12.77
C GLU A 121 -1.12 3.56 11.45
N TYR A 122 -0.30 3.96 10.48
CA TYR A 122 -0.78 4.33 9.15
C TYR A 122 -1.17 3.11 8.29
N TYR A 123 -0.62 1.92 8.59
CA TYR A 123 -0.92 0.70 7.85
C TYR A 123 -2.19 0.00 8.36
N ALA A 124 -3.36 0.47 7.90
CA ALA A 124 -4.66 -0.12 8.25
C ALA A 124 -5.02 -1.39 7.42
N GLY A 125 -4.24 -1.71 6.39
CA GLY A 125 -4.42 -2.88 5.53
C GLY A 125 -3.78 -2.68 4.16
N ASP A 126 -3.98 -3.65 3.26
CA ASP A 126 -3.42 -3.59 1.91
C ASP A 126 -3.85 -2.32 1.15
N LEU A 127 -3.01 -1.84 0.25
CA LEU A 127 -3.31 -0.70 -0.61
C LEU A 127 -4.56 -0.96 -1.47
N LEU A 128 -5.60 -0.14 -1.30
CA LEU A 128 -6.87 -0.20 -2.02
C LEU A 128 -7.49 -1.61 -2.05
N PRO A 129 -7.84 -2.24 -0.91
CA PRO A 129 -8.28 -3.63 -0.91
C PRO A 129 -9.55 -3.81 -1.77
N GLY A 130 -9.57 -4.84 -2.61
CA GLY A 130 -10.68 -5.12 -3.52
C GLY A 130 -10.85 -4.14 -4.69
N PHE A 131 -10.01 -3.10 -4.80
CA PHE A 131 -10.02 -2.21 -5.94
C PHE A 131 -9.47 -2.90 -7.18
N SER A 132 -10.18 -2.69 -8.29
CA SER A 132 -9.75 -3.07 -9.64
C SER A 132 -10.12 -1.97 -10.63
N CYS A 133 -9.27 -1.80 -11.63
CA CYS A 133 -9.43 -0.90 -12.75
C CYS A 133 -9.19 -1.69 -14.04
N SER A 134 -10.07 -1.55 -15.04
CA SER A 134 -9.95 -2.22 -16.35
C SER A 134 -8.78 -1.67 -17.20
N SER A 135 -7.56 -1.90 -16.72
CA SER A 135 -6.28 -1.58 -17.35
C SER A 135 -5.19 -2.47 -16.77
N GLU A 136 -4.74 -3.48 -17.52
CA GLU A 136 -3.73 -4.45 -17.06
C GLU A 136 -2.42 -3.78 -16.59
N PRO A 137 -1.84 -2.78 -17.30
CA PRO A 137 -0.61 -2.14 -16.84
C PRO A 137 -0.75 -1.46 -15.47
N PHE A 138 -1.92 -0.86 -15.19
CA PHE A 138 -2.20 -0.27 -13.89
C PHE A 138 -2.37 -1.35 -12.81
N GLU A 139 -3.05 -2.46 -13.12
CA GLU A 139 -3.24 -3.58 -12.19
C GLU A 139 -1.92 -4.25 -11.81
N VAL A 140 -1.00 -4.38 -12.77
CA VAL A 140 0.37 -4.86 -12.52
C VAL A 140 1.11 -3.92 -11.58
N TRP A 141 1.05 -2.61 -11.83
CA TRP A 141 1.64 -1.61 -10.93
C TRP A 141 1.03 -1.70 -9.52
N LEU A 142 -0.30 -1.73 -9.41
CA LEU A 142 -1.01 -1.77 -8.13
C LEU A 142 -0.67 -3.04 -7.34
N ARG A 143 -0.57 -4.19 -8.01
CA ARG A 143 -0.15 -5.45 -7.37
C ARG A 143 1.27 -5.36 -6.83
N GLY A 144 2.19 -4.77 -7.59
CA GLY A 144 3.56 -4.53 -7.14
C GLY A 144 3.62 -3.62 -5.91
N GLN A 145 2.84 -2.53 -5.91
CA GLN A 145 2.75 -1.62 -4.76
C GLN A 145 2.14 -2.28 -3.52
N ARG A 146 1.06 -3.07 -3.69
CA ARG A 146 0.47 -3.85 -2.60
C ARG A 146 1.50 -4.79 -1.96
N GLU A 147 2.21 -5.57 -2.78
CA GLU A 147 3.23 -6.51 -2.26
C GLU A 147 4.35 -5.75 -1.53
N TYR A 148 4.87 -4.68 -2.13
CA TYR A 148 5.92 -3.87 -1.52
C TYR A 148 5.50 -3.31 -0.14
N LEU A 149 4.35 -2.65 -0.07
CA LEU A 149 3.86 -2.05 1.17
C LEU A 149 3.49 -3.12 2.22
N HIS A 150 2.98 -4.27 1.78
CA HIS A 150 2.65 -5.38 2.67
C HIS A 150 3.92 -5.96 3.32
N GLN A 151 4.97 -6.24 2.55
CA GLN A 151 6.25 -6.71 3.11
C GLN A 151 6.88 -5.66 4.02
N LEU A 152 6.87 -4.39 3.61
CA LEU A 152 7.40 -3.29 4.43
C LEU A 152 6.68 -3.18 5.79
N ALA A 153 5.36 -3.33 5.80
CA ALA A 153 4.57 -3.29 7.03
C ALA A 153 4.86 -4.49 7.93
N LEU A 154 4.98 -5.68 7.35
CA LEU A 154 5.35 -6.89 8.07
C LEU A 154 6.76 -6.79 8.68
N GLU A 155 7.73 -6.20 7.99
CA GLU A 155 9.08 -5.95 8.51
C GLU A 155 9.06 -4.89 9.62
N ALA A 156 8.35 -3.78 9.43
CA ALA A 156 8.20 -2.73 10.44
C ALA A 156 7.55 -3.26 11.73
N MET A 157 6.49 -4.06 11.62
CA MET A 157 5.83 -4.70 12.78
C MET A 157 6.73 -5.71 13.48
N LEU A 158 7.54 -6.46 12.72
CA LEU A 158 8.49 -7.42 13.29
C LEU A 158 9.52 -6.68 14.15
N GLN A 159 10.14 -5.64 13.60
CA GLN A 159 11.17 -4.88 14.32
C GLN A 159 10.58 -4.07 15.48
N ALA A 160 9.40 -3.46 15.33
CA ALA A 160 8.73 -2.77 16.43
C ALA A 160 8.41 -3.71 17.60
N ALA A 161 8.06 -4.96 17.32
CA ALA A 161 7.88 -5.99 18.35
C ALA A 161 9.22 -6.42 18.99
N GLU A 162 10.32 -6.44 18.25
CA GLU A 162 11.64 -6.70 18.84
C GLU A 162 12.10 -5.56 19.75
N ASP A 163 11.86 -4.30 19.36
CA ASP A 163 12.16 -3.12 20.17
C ASP A 163 11.32 -3.13 21.46
N GLY A 164 10.04 -3.51 21.37
CA GLY A 164 9.16 -3.70 22.52
C GLY A 164 9.65 -4.79 23.48
N LEU A 165 10.17 -5.91 22.96
CA LEU A 165 10.78 -6.96 23.80
C LEU A 165 12.01 -6.44 24.56
N GLN A 166 12.86 -5.66 23.91
CA GLN A 166 14.06 -5.06 24.52
C GLN A 166 13.70 -4.01 25.59
N ALA A 167 12.66 -3.22 25.33
CA ALA A 167 12.17 -2.20 26.26
C ALA A 167 11.35 -2.77 27.43
N GLY A 168 10.96 -4.05 27.38
CA GLY A 168 10.07 -4.67 28.36
C GLY A 168 8.58 -4.31 28.19
N ASP A 169 8.21 -3.67 27.08
CA ASP A 169 6.81 -3.38 26.75
C ASP A 169 6.16 -4.56 26.04
N TYR A 170 5.90 -5.62 26.81
CA TYR A 170 5.35 -6.86 26.27
C TYR A 170 3.93 -6.71 25.70
N ASN A 171 3.18 -5.69 26.11
CA ASN A 171 1.86 -5.41 25.54
C ASN A 171 2.00 -4.92 24.08
N ALA A 172 2.93 -4.01 23.81
CA ALA A 172 3.21 -3.57 22.45
C ALA A 172 3.63 -4.74 21.55
N VAL A 173 4.45 -5.67 22.06
CA VAL A 173 4.83 -6.91 21.35
C VAL A 173 3.62 -7.74 20.96
N VAL A 174 2.68 -7.93 21.89
CA VAL A 174 1.45 -8.70 21.64
C VAL A 174 0.62 -8.05 20.53
N VAL A 175 0.43 -6.73 20.58
CA VAL A 175 -0.34 -6.01 19.54
C VAL A 175 0.32 -6.18 18.17
N MET A 176 1.63 -5.93 18.06
CA MET A 176 2.35 -6.00 16.79
C MET A 176 2.36 -7.41 16.21
N ALA A 177 2.63 -8.41 17.03
CA ALA A 177 2.67 -9.79 16.58
C ALA A 177 1.27 -10.33 16.22
N GLN A 178 0.21 -9.89 16.91
CA GLN A 178 -1.17 -10.20 16.49
C GLN A 178 -1.50 -9.59 15.13
N ARG A 179 -1.12 -8.33 14.89
CA ARG A 179 -1.33 -7.67 13.58
C ARG A 179 -0.60 -8.42 12.46
N GLN A 180 0.64 -8.87 12.69
CA GLN A 180 1.34 -9.73 11.74
C GLN A 180 0.58 -11.02 11.44
N LEU A 181 0.01 -11.70 12.44
CA LEU A 181 -0.74 -12.94 12.24
C LEU A 181 -2.12 -12.75 11.60
N VAL A 182 -2.68 -11.53 11.66
CA VAL A 182 -3.88 -11.19 10.87
C VAL A 182 -3.52 -11.10 9.38
N LEU A 183 -2.35 -10.56 9.04
CA LEU A 183 -1.85 -10.49 7.67
C LEU A 183 -1.37 -11.85 7.15
N GLU A 184 -0.54 -12.53 7.94
CA GLU A 184 0.05 -13.83 7.62
C GLU A 184 -0.09 -14.80 8.81
N PRO A 185 -1.18 -15.59 8.86
CA PRO A 185 -1.42 -16.54 9.95
C PRO A 185 -0.34 -17.61 10.16
N TRP A 186 0.53 -17.84 9.17
CA TRP A 186 1.60 -18.84 9.20
C TRP A 186 2.97 -18.27 9.61
N ARG A 187 3.07 -16.97 9.93
CA ARG A 187 4.36 -16.30 10.16
C ARG A 187 5.00 -16.72 11.48
N GLU A 188 5.96 -17.64 11.42
CA GLU A 188 6.63 -18.19 12.61
C GLU A 188 7.28 -17.14 13.51
N PRO A 189 7.95 -16.08 12.99
CA PRO A 189 8.48 -15.01 13.83
C PRO A 189 7.41 -14.34 14.70
N ALA A 190 6.23 -14.05 14.15
CA ALA A 190 5.14 -13.44 14.90
C ALA A 190 4.58 -14.37 15.99
N HIS A 191 4.45 -15.66 15.70
CA HIS A 191 4.11 -16.64 16.74
C HIS A 191 5.15 -16.66 17.87
N ARG A 192 6.44 -16.60 17.54
CA ARG A 192 7.53 -16.58 18.52
C ARG A 192 7.49 -15.34 19.41
N GLN A 193 7.29 -14.16 18.81
CA GLN A 193 7.16 -12.90 19.55
C GLN A 193 6.01 -12.97 20.57
N LEU A 194 4.84 -13.52 20.18
CA LEU A 194 3.73 -13.73 21.12
C LEU A 194 4.07 -14.72 22.23
N MET A 195 4.69 -15.86 21.90
CA MET A 195 5.10 -16.84 22.92
C MET A 195 6.07 -16.24 23.93
N GLN A 196 7.05 -15.45 23.45
CA GLN A 196 8.02 -14.77 24.30
C GLN A 196 7.36 -13.72 25.19
N ALA A 197 6.52 -12.85 24.62
CA ALA A 197 5.81 -11.82 25.38
C ALA A 197 4.94 -12.44 26.48
N HIS A 198 4.14 -13.47 26.16
CA HIS A 198 3.32 -14.16 27.16
C HIS A 198 4.16 -14.81 28.27
N ALA A 199 5.26 -15.47 27.92
CA ALA A 199 6.15 -16.08 28.91
C ALA A 199 6.80 -15.04 29.83
N LEU A 200 7.22 -13.89 29.28
CA LEU A 200 7.83 -12.79 30.05
C LEU A 200 6.82 -12.07 30.95
N MET A 201 5.53 -12.09 30.59
CA MET A 201 4.43 -11.63 31.47
C MET A 201 4.00 -12.68 32.50
N GLY A 202 4.58 -13.89 32.50
CA GLY A 202 4.21 -15.00 33.39
C GLY A 202 2.99 -15.81 32.95
N ASP A 203 2.42 -15.53 31.78
CA ASP A 203 1.29 -16.26 31.20
C ASP A 203 1.76 -17.45 30.34
N HIS A 204 2.27 -18.46 31.01
CA HIS A 204 2.74 -19.69 30.37
C HIS A 204 1.63 -20.45 29.63
N SER A 205 0.37 -20.34 30.10
CA SER A 205 -0.80 -20.93 29.44
C SER A 205 -0.99 -20.38 28.03
N SER A 206 -0.98 -19.05 27.87
CA SER A 206 -1.14 -18.41 26.56
C SER A 206 0.06 -18.68 25.66
N ALA A 207 1.28 -18.73 26.21
CA ALA A 207 2.47 -19.10 25.45
C ALA A 207 2.35 -20.53 24.86
N LEU A 208 1.90 -21.51 25.66
CA LEU A 208 1.70 -22.88 25.19
C LEU A 208 0.56 -22.99 24.17
N ALA A 209 -0.56 -22.30 24.41
CA ALA A 209 -1.68 -22.26 23.46
C ALA A 209 -1.24 -21.69 22.10
N GLN A 210 -0.39 -20.67 22.12
CA GLN A 210 0.15 -20.05 20.91
C GLN A 210 1.12 -20.97 20.16
N PHE A 211 1.93 -21.76 20.88
CA PHE A 211 2.76 -22.80 20.29
C PHE A 211 1.93 -23.84 19.53
N GLU A 212 0.87 -24.35 20.15
CA GLU A 212 -0.01 -25.33 19.53
C GLU A 212 -0.74 -24.76 18.30
N ARG A 213 -1.11 -23.47 18.34
CA ARG A 213 -1.63 -22.76 17.16
C ARG A 213 -0.60 -22.72 16.03
N CYS A 214 0.64 -22.30 16.31
CA CYS A 214 1.71 -22.27 15.32
C CYS A 214 1.96 -23.64 14.68
N ARG A 215 1.96 -24.72 15.47
CA ARG A 215 2.10 -26.09 14.96
C ARG A 215 0.99 -26.48 13.99
N ARG A 216 -0.26 -26.08 14.27
CA ARG A 216 -1.42 -26.37 13.43
C ARG A 216 -1.33 -25.65 12.08
N GLU A 217 -0.99 -24.36 12.09
CA GLU A 217 -0.89 -23.54 10.87
C GLU A 217 0.28 -24.00 9.97
N ARG A 218 1.44 -24.41 10.54
CA ARG A 218 2.54 -25.06 9.79
C ARG A 218 2.11 -26.34 9.08
N GLY A 219 1.20 -27.12 9.66
CA GLY A 219 0.64 -28.32 9.03
C GLY A 219 -0.23 -28.01 7.80
N GLY A 220 -0.86 -26.83 7.77
CA GLY A 220 -1.67 -26.34 6.65
C GLY A 220 -0.84 -25.76 5.49
N PHE A 221 0.36 -25.24 5.76
CA PHE A 221 1.23 -24.64 4.74
C PHE A 221 1.66 -25.63 3.63
N LEU A 222 1.87 -26.89 3.97
CA LEU A 222 2.17 -27.95 2.98
C LEU A 222 0.98 -28.26 2.05
N LEU A 223 -0.25 -28.08 2.52
CA LEU A 223 -1.47 -28.19 1.71
C LEU A 223 -1.70 -26.94 0.85
N TYR A 224 -1.34 -25.75 1.34
CA TYR A 224 -1.44 -24.49 0.60
C TYR A 224 -0.45 -24.43 -0.58
N LEU A 225 0.80 -24.88 -0.39
CA LEU A 225 1.78 -24.98 -1.48
C LEU A 225 1.41 -26.05 -2.53
N SER A 226 0.73 -27.13 -2.12
CA SER A 226 0.17 -28.14 -3.03
C SER A 226 -0.93 -27.59 -3.94
N LEU A 227 -1.62 -26.51 -3.56
CA LEU A 227 -2.71 -25.91 -4.33
C LEU A 227 -2.28 -24.70 -5.17
N ARG A 228 -1.13 -24.07 -4.86
CA ARG A 228 -0.58 -22.93 -5.62
C ARG A 228 0.51 -23.29 -6.64
N SER A 229 0.95 -24.55 -6.71
CA SER A 229 1.99 -25.01 -7.64
C SER A 229 1.47 -25.39 -9.04
N LEU A 230 0.52 -24.63 -9.60
CA LEU A 230 0.37 -24.54 -11.06
C LEU A 230 1.23 -23.36 -11.57
N ARG A 231 2.53 -23.66 -11.68
CA ARG A 231 3.64 -23.04 -12.43
C ARG A 231 3.60 -21.52 -12.73
N PRO A 232 4.65 -20.75 -12.34
CA PRO A 232 5.00 -19.51 -13.04
C PRO A 232 5.77 -19.81 -14.36
N PRO A 233 5.56 -19.05 -15.45
CA PRO A 233 6.42 -19.12 -16.62
C PRO A 233 7.79 -18.49 -16.33
N ARG A 234 8.84 -19.22 -16.73
CA ARG A 234 10.24 -18.77 -16.72
C ARG A 234 10.43 -17.58 -17.65
N PHE A 235 10.63 -16.36 -17.13
CA PHE A 235 11.35 -15.31 -17.85
C PHE A 235 11.82 -14.25 -16.84
N TYR A 236 13.13 -14.23 -16.53
CA TYR A 236 13.90 -13.02 -16.23
C TYR A 236 15.39 -13.40 -16.17
N LYS A 237 16.06 -13.24 -17.30
CA LYS A 237 17.52 -13.10 -17.42
C LYS A 237 17.71 -12.04 -18.49
N PHE A 238 17.97 -10.80 -18.11
CA PHE A 238 18.71 -9.82 -18.91
C PHE A 238 19.03 -8.61 -18.01
N TYR A 239 20.20 -8.02 -18.26
CA TYR A 239 20.81 -6.84 -17.62
C TYR A 239 21.79 -7.08 -16.46
N GLN A 240 22.95 -7.67 -16.78
CA GLN A 240 24.24 -7.11 -16.37
C GLN A 240 25.26 -7.36 -17.50
N LEU A 241 25.59 -6.32 -18.27
CA LEU A 241 26.83 -6.18 -19.03
C LEU A 241 27.08 -4.68 -19.29
N THR A 242 28.35 -4.29 -19.27
CA THR A 242 28.98 -2.95 -19.36
C THR A 242 29.09 -2.25 -18.00
N SER A 243 30.28 -2.00 -17.43
CA SER A 243 31.67 -1.94 -17.96
C SER A 243 32.66 -2.69 -17.07
#